data_AF-A0A9X1HMA3-F1
#
_entry.id   AF-A0A9X1HMA3-F1
#
_cell.length_a   1.000
_cell.length_b   1.000
_cell.length_c   1.000
_cell.angle_alpha   90.00
_cell.angle_beta   90.00
_cell.angle_gamma   90.00
#
_symmetry.space_group_name_H-M   'P 1'
#
loop_
_entity.id
_entity.type
_entity.pdbx_description
1 polymer ?
#
loop_
_entity_poly.entity_id
_entity_poly.type
_entity_poly.pdbx_seq_one_letter_code
_entity_poly.pdbx_strand_id
1 'polypeptide(L)'
;AMIRARDYAINQYESVVAYMRSLGVEKPVHVGETGWATASNEHYGPDGARATDEYKSGVYHNHIREWSDSEGITVFYFEAFDEPWKDAANPLGSENHFGLINLQAQAKYAIWDQVDAGVFDSLTRDGMPVTKTYGGDLDSLLNDVLAPPTDAEIQARLNSN
;
A
#
# COMPACT_ATOMS: atom_id res chain seq x y z
N ALA A 1 11.30 -3.74 7.48
CA ALA A 1 9.90 -3.54 7.92
C ALA A 1 8.94 -4.18 6.94
N MET A 2 9.05 -3.90 5.63
CA MET A 2 8.10 -4.39 4.63
C MET A 2 8.07 -5.91 4.44
N ILE A 3 9.20 -6.60 4.56
CA ILE A 3 9.22 -8.09 4.62
C ILE A 3 8.33 -8.61 5.75
N ARG A 4 8.42 -8.01 6.95
CA ARG A 4 7.57 -8.43 8.09
C ARG A 4 6.10 -8.15 7.81
N ALA A 5 5.77 -7.04 7.14
CA ALA A 5 4.40 -6.73 6.74
C ALA A 5 3.85 -7.75 5.74
N ARG A 6 4.63 -8.12 4.72
CA ARG A 6 4.30 -9.20 3.79
C ARG A 6 4.06 -10.51 4.55
N ASP A 7 5.04 -10.94 5.35
CA ASP A 7 4.95 -12.22 6.07
C ASP A 7 3.76 -12.25 7.03
N TYR A 8 3.42 -11.11 7.63
CA TYR A 8 2.22 -11.00 8.45
C TYR A 8 0.93 -11.23 7.65
N ALA A 9 0.80 -10.62 6.46
CA ALA A 9 -0.35 -10.85 5.58
C ALA A 9 -0.44 -12.32 5.10
N ILE A 10 0.69 -12.92 4.73
CA ILE A 10 0.78 -14.34 4.36
C ILE A 10 0.34 -15.23 5.53
N ASN A 11 0.81 -14.97 6.74
CA ASN A 11 0.44 -15.74 7.92
C ASN A 11 -1.07 -15.63 8.23
N GLN A 12 -1.69 -14.48 7.98
CA GLN A 12 -3.15 -14.34 8.12
C GLN A 12 -3.90 -15.19 7.09
N TYR A 13 -3.44 -15.21 5.83
CA TYR A 13 -3.98 -16.09 4.79
C TYR A 13 -3.84 -17.58 5.17
N GLU A 14 -2.63 -18.00 5.55
CA GLU A 14 -2.33 -19.39 5.91
C GLU A 14 -3.12 -19.85 7.14
N SER A 15 -3.36 -18.96 8.11
CA SER A 15 -4.20 -19.25 9.27
C SER A 15 -5.63 -19.63 8.87
N VAL A 16 -6.22 -18.91 7.92
CA VAL A 16 -7.57 -19.22 7.39
C VAL A 16 -7.56 -20.56 6.65
N VAL A 17 -6.58 -20.79 5.79
CA VAL A 17 -6.45 -22.05 5.03
C VAL A 17 -6.26 -23.24 5.97
N ALA A 18 -5.41 -23.11 6.99
CA ALA A 18 -5.17 -24.14 7.99
C ALA A 18 -6.45 -24.47 8.78
N TYR A 19 -7.22 -23.45 9.17
CA TYR A 19 -8.50 -23.66 9.83
C TYR A 19 -9.49 -24.42 8.95
N MET A 20 -9.65 -24.01 7.68
CA MET A 20 -10.52 -24.72 6.73
C MET A 20 -10.11 -26.18 6.55
N ARG A 21 -8.81 -26.46 6.40
CA ARG A 21 -8.27 -27.83 6.32
C ARG A 21 -8.57 -28.65 7.57
N SER A 22 -8.47 -28.05 8.77
CA SER A 22 -8.78 -28.72 10.03
C SER A 22 -10.25 -29.17 10.15
N LEU A 23 -11.15 -28.53 9.38
CA LEU A 23 -12.55 -28.88 9.28
C LEU A 23 -12.85 -29.83 8.09
N GLY A 24 -11.83 -30.25 7.34
CA GLY A 24 -12.00 -31.04 6.12
C GLY A 24 -12.64 -30.27 4.96
N VAL A 25 -12.55 -28.93 4.97
CA VAL A 25 -13.11 -28.08 3.90
C VAL A 25 -12.03 -27.78 2.86
N GLU A 26 -12.21 -28.30 1.65
CA GLU A 26 -11.36 -28.00 0.51
C GLU A 26 -12.06 -27.04 -0.44
N LYS A 27 -11.69 -25.75 -0.35
CA LYS A 27 -12.13 -24.71 -1.28
C LYS A 27 -10.98 -23.77 -1.62
N PRO A 28 -10.96 -23.19 -2.84
CA PRO A 28 -10.03 -22.12 -3.17
C PRO A 28 -10.19 -20.94 -2.21
N VAL A 29 -9.07 -20.34 -1.81
CA VAL A 29 -9.03 -19.12 -0.99
C VAL A 29 -8.22 -18.07 -1.74
N HIS A 30 -8.81 -16.89 -1.91
CA HIS A 30 -8.21 -15.73 -2.55
C HIS A 30 -8.22 -14.56 -1.57
N VAL A 31 -7.34 -13.57 -1.80
CA VAL A 31 -7.31 -12.36 -0.99
C VAL A 31 -8.30 -11.36 -1.59
N GLY A 32 -9.43 -11.19 -0.89
CA GLY A 32 -10.48 -10.27 -1.31
C GLY A 32 -10.11 -8.80 -1.17
N GLU A 33 -9.19 -8.46 -0.27
CA GLU A 33 -8.68 -7.10 -0.11
C GLU A 33 -7.35 -7.10 0.65
N THR A 34 -6.40 -6.28 0.19
CA THR A 34 -5.24 -5.84 0.98
C THR A 34 -4.65 -4.60 0.32
N GLY A 35 -4.12 -3.66 1.10
CA GLY A 35 -3.64 -2.38 0.57
C GLY A 35 -2.71 -1.68 1.56
N TRP A 36 -2.04 -0.64 1.08
CA TRP A 36 -1.14 0.17 1.90
C TRP A 36 -1.21 1.63 1.47
N ALA A 37 -1.80 2.50 2.31
CA ALA A 37 -1.96 3.91 2.01
C ALA A 37 -0.62 4.66 1.92
N THR A 38 -0.58 5.71 1.11
CA THR A 38 0.63 6.50 0.88
C THR A 38 0.72 7.78 1.72
N ALA A 39 -0.35 8.15 2.41
CA ALA A 39 -0.37 9.29 3.34
C ALA A 39 -1.33 9.05 4.51
N SER A 40 -1.08 9.72 5.63
CA SER A 40 -1.97 9.79 6.78
C SER A 40 -1.51 10.92 7.71
N ASN A 41 -2.44 11.72 8.24
CA ASN A 41 -2.20 12.64 9.35
C ASN A 41 -2.63 12.06 10.72
N GLU A 42 -2.94 10.76 10.79
CA GLU A 42 -3.46 10.10 11.99
C GLU A 42 -2.49 9.00 12.46
N HIS A 43 -3.02 7.87 12.94
CA HIS A 43 -2.26 6.78 13.56
C HIS A 43 -1.21 6.14 12.66
N TYR A 44 -1.38 6.18 11.33
CA TYR A 44 -0.44 5.56 10.39
C TYR A 44 0.66 6.52 9.92
N GLY A 45 0.48 7.82 10.19
CA GLY A 45 1.32 8.90 9.72
C GLY A 45 2.60 9.14 10.53
N PRO A 46 3.25 10.31 10.33
CA PRO A 46 4.52 10.68 10.96
C PRO A 46 4.53 10.64 12.50
N ASP A 47 3.43 11.07 13.11
CA ASP A 47 3.27 11.12 14.57
C ASP A 47 2.84 9.77 15.16
N GLY A 48 2.42 8.84 14.31
CA GLY A 48 2.01 7.49 14.65
C GLY A 48 3.01 6.44 14.18
N ALA A 49 2.53 5.41 13.48
CA ALA A 49 3.31 4.23 13.10
C ALA A 49 4.39 4.52 12.04
N ARG A 50 4.41 5.71 11.40
CA ARG A 50 5.29 6.03 10.27
C ARG A 50 5.22 4.98 9.17
N ALA A 51 4.00 4.51 8.90
CA ALA A 51 3.71 3.41 7.99
C ALA A 51 3.44 3.91 6.57
N THR A 52 2.82 5.08 6.41
CA THR A 52 2.34 5.57 5.12
C THR A 52 3.35 6.45 4.41
N ASP A 53 3.79 5.99 3.23
CA ASP A 53 4.53 6.72 2.22
C ASP A 53 4.49 5.88 0.93
N GLU A 54 4.75 6.50 -0.23
CA GLU A 54 4.70 5.78 -1.51
C GLU A 54 5.75 4.66 -1.61
N TYR A 55 6.91 4.83 -0.97
CA TYR A 55 7.96 3.82 -1.00
C TYR A 55 7.53 2.53 -0.30
N LYS A 56 7.09 2.62 0.96
CA LYS A 56 6.58 1.46 1.71
C LYS A 56 5.35 0.85 1.03
N SER A 57 4.44 1.67 0.50
CA SER A 57 3.27 1.19 -0.25
C SER A 57 3.68 0.39 -1.49
N GLY A 58 4.61 0.91 -2.31
CA GLY A 58 5.09 0.20 -3.50
C GLY A 58 5.85 -1.08 -3.17
N VAL A 59 6.69 -1.08 -2.13
CA VAL A 59 7.38 -2.31 -1.69
C VAL A 59 6.36 -3.35 -1.18
N TYR A 60 5.33 -2.94 -0.44
CA TYR A 60 4.26 -3.86 -0.01
C TYR A 60 3.50 -4.44 -1.20
N HIS A 61 3.08 -3.59 -2.15
CA HIS A 61 2.42 -4.02 -3.38
C HIS A 61 3.23 -5.09 -4.11
N ASN A 62 4.51 -4.83 -4.37
CA ASN A 62 5.37 -5.76 -5.10
C ASN A 62 5.54 -7.08 -4.36
N HIS A 63 5.80 -7.04 -3.05
CA HIS A 63 5.90 -8.24 -2.23
C HIS A 63 4.64 -9.10 -2.22
N ILE A 64 3.46 -8.48 -2.18
CA ILE A 64 2.19 -9.20 -2.22
C ILE A 64 1.95 -9.80 -3.60
N ARG A 65 2.24 -9.06 -4.69
CA ARG A 65 2.14 -9.57 -6.06
C ARG A 65 3.07 -10.74 -6.33
N GLU A 66 4.35 -10.61 -5.96
CA GLU A 66 5.34 -11.67 -6.11
C GLU A 66 4.89 -12.98 -5.42
N TRP A 67 4.44 -12.88 -4.17
CA TRP A 67 3.92 -14.02 -3.42
C TRP A 67 2.64 -14.59 -4.05
N SER A 68 1.69 -13.73 -4.36
CA SER A 68 0.39 -14.19 -4.86
C SER A 68 0.51 -14.87 -6.23
N ASP A 69 1.38 -14.33 -7.09
CA ASP A 69 1.64 -14.88 -8.41
C ASP A 69 2.39 -16.23 -8.31
N SER A 70 3.33 -16.37 -7.34
CA SER A 70 4.02 -17.64 -7.13
C SER A 70 3.11 -18.75 -6.60
N GLU A 71 2.13 -18.39 -5.76
CA GLU A 71 1.17 -19.33 -5.17
C GLU A 71 -0.09 -19.54 -6.04
N GLY A 72 -0.25 -18.81 -7.14
CA GLY A 72 -1.47 -18.84 -7.96
C GLY A 72 -2.72 -18.31 -7.24
N ILE A 73 -2.53 -17.35 -6.32
CA ILE A 73 -3.56 -16.73 -5.51
C ILE A 73 -3.97 -15.40 -6.15
N THR A 74 -5.25 -15.22 -6.47
CA THR A 74 -5.78 -13.90 -6.83
C THR A 74 -5.75 -12.96 -5.61
N VAL A 75 -5.22 -11.75 -5.81
CA VAL A 75 -5.29 -10.64 -4.86
C VAL A 75 -6.01 -9.45 -5.50
N PHE A 76 -7.14 -9.08 -4.91
CA PHE A 76 -7.83 -7.82 -5.18
C PHE A 76 -7.16 -6.72 -4.36
N TYR A 77 -6.06 -6.15 -4.89
CA TYR A 77 -5.29 -5.13 -4.19
C TYR A 77 -6.07 -3.81 -4.10
N PHE A 78 -6.03 -3.21 -2.91
CA PHE A 78 -6.72 -1.96 -2.58
C PHE A 78 -5.71 -0.79 -2.61
N GLU A 79 -5.79 0.14 -3.57
CA GLU A 79 -6.77 0.24 -4.66
C GLU A 79 -6.20 0.87 -5.94
N ALA A 80 -7.00 0.95 -7.00
CA ALA A 80 -6.56 1.48 -8.29
C ALA A 80 -6.30 3.00 -8.25
N PHE A 81 -7.21 3.77 -7.67
CA PHE A 81 -7.17 5.23 -7.65
C PHE A 81 -7.48 5.77 -6.27
N ASP A 82 -6.88 6.88 -5.89
CA ASP A 82 -7.25 7.57 -4.66
C ASP A 82 -8.72 8.00 -4.67
N GLU A 83 -9.43 7.72 -3.59
CA GLU A 83 -10.87 7.99 -3.42
C GLU A 83 -11.13 9.01 -2.29
N PRO A 84 -11.12 10.33 -2.57
CA PRO A 84 -11.16 11.40 -1.56
C PRO A 84 -12.49 11.52 -0.81
N TRP A 85 -13.50 10.76 -1.24
CA TRP A 85 -14.83 10.76 -0.63
C TRP A 85 -14.91 9.82 0.58
N LYS A 86 -13.94 8.92 0.77
CA LYS A 86 -13.92 7.94 1.87
C LYS A 86 -13.76 8.60 3.23
N ASP A 87 -12.91 9.62 3.31
CA ASP A 87 -12.79 10.49 4.47
C ASP A 87 -12.89 11.95 4.03
N ALA A 88 -14.09 12.34 3.62
CA ALA A 88 -14.36 13.67 3.09
C ALA A 88 -14.13 14.81 4.13
N ALA A 89 -14.20 14.50 5.43
CA ALA A 89 -14.00 15.47 6.50
C ALA A 89 -12.51 15.68 6.83
N ASN A 90 -11.65 14.70 6.52
CA ASN A 90 -10.21 14.77 6.70
C ASN A 90 -9.49 14.36 5.40
N PRO A 91 -9.19 15.32 4.50
CA PRO A 91 -8.49 15.04 3.24
C PRO A 91 -7.11 14.39 3.40
N LEU A 92 -6.49 14.47 4.57
CA LEU A 92 -5.21 13.84 4.90
C LEU A 92 -5.37 12.50 5.64
N GLY A 93 -6.61 12.04 5.86
CA GLY A 93 -6.91 10.72 6.40
C GLY A 93 -6.54 9.62 5.42
N SER A 94 -6.03 8.50 5.92
CA SER A 94 -5.39 7.46 5.09
C SER A 94 -6.32 6.84 4.06
N GLU A 95 -7.61 6.77 4.37
CA GLU A 95 -8.63 6.18 3.49
C GLU A 95 -8.67 6.82 2.10
N ASN A 96 -8.27 8.08 1.98
CA ASN A 96 -8.26 8.79 0.72
C ASN A 96 -7.03 8.49 -0.17
N HIS A 97 -6.04 7.73 0.34
CA HIS A 97 -4.68 7.65 -0.22
C HIS A 97 -4.19 6.23 -0.52
N PHE A 98 -5.08 5.26 -0.76
CA PHE A 98 -4.73 3.87 -1.08
C PHE A 98 -4.42 3.62 -2.56
N GLY A 99 -4.73 4.56 -3.44
CA GLY A 99 -4.63 4.40 -4.89
C GLY A 99 -3.20 4.22 -5.39
N LEU A 100 -3.04 3.36 -6.39
CA LEU A 100 -1.82 3.28 -7.21
C LEU A 100 -1.65 4.52 -8.11
N ILE A 101 -2.75 5.22 -8.44
CA ILE A 101 -2.77 6.47 -9.19
C ILE A 101 -3.53 7.54 -8.39
N ASN A 102 -2.94 8.72 -8.21
CA ASN A 102 -3.57 9.81 -7.48
C ASN A 102 -4.58 10.60 -8.32
N LEU A 103 -5.23 11.58 -7.69
CA LEU A 103 -6.23 12.45 -8.33
C LEU A 103 -5.68 13.34 -9.44
N GLN A 104 -4.36 13.56 -9.48
CA GLN A 104 -3.67 14.34 -10.51
C GLN A 104 -3.22 13.47 -11.71
N ALA A 105 -3.74 12.25 -11.82
CA ALA A 105 -3.31 11.26 -12.81
C ALA A 105 -1.82 10.92 -12.69
N GLN A 106 -1.27 10.89 -11.48
CA GLN A 106 0.11 10.49 -11.25
C GLN A 106 0.15 9.07 -10.68
N ALA A 107 0.82 8.19 -11.39
CA ALA A 107 1.25 6.88 -10.93
C ALA A 107 2.21 7.03 -9.75
N LYS A 108 1.84 6.41 -8.63
CA LYS A 108 2.68 6.33 -7.43
C LYS A 108 3.78 5.30 -7.61
N TYR A 109 4.77 5.33 -6.72
CA TYR A 109 6.00 4.53 -6.79
C TYR A 109 5.79 3.05 -7.19
N ALA A 110 4.71 2.42 -6.71
CA ALA A 110 4.36 1.03 -6.97
C ALA A 110 4.31 0.64 -8.46
N ILE A 111 4.03 1.59 -9.36
CA ILE A 111 3.81 1.34 -10.79
C ILE A 111 4.56 2.33 -11.68
N TRP A 112 5.65 2.95 -11.18
CA TRP A 112 6.50 3.82 -11.98
C TRP A 112 7.11 3.10 -13.19
N ASP A 113 7.47 1.82 -13.03
CA ASP A 113 8.02 0.96 -14.08
C ASP A 113 7.04 0.78 -15.26
N GLN A 114 5.74 0.73 -14.98
CA GLN A 114 4.70 0.67 -16.01
C GLN A 114 4.60 1.97 -16.80
N VAL A 115 4.80 3.12 -16.16
CA VAL A 115 4.91 4.41 -16.87
C VAL A 115 6.13 4.41 -17.78
N ASP A 116 7.28 3.97 -17.27
CA ASP A 116 8.53 3.92 -18.04
C ASP A 116 8.46 2.93 -19.21
N ALA A 117 7.68 1.85 -19.06
CA ALA A 117 7.40 0.88 -20.11
C ALA A 117 6.37 1.36 -21.16
N GLY A 118 5.81 2.56 -21.03
CA GLY A 118 4.82 3.11 -21.95
C GLY A 118 3.45 2.44 -21.86
N VAL A 119 3.15 1.71 -20.77
CA VAL A 119 1.87 0.99 -20.58
C VAL A 119 0.68 1.96 -20.64
N PHE A 120 0.89 3.19 -20.17
CA PHE A 120 -0.14 4.22 -20.12
C PHE A 120 -0.09 5.21 -21.30
N ASP A 121 0.73 4.95 -22.31
CA ASP A 121 0.82 5.82 -23.48
C ASP A 121 -0.56 5.97 -24.14
N SER A 122 -0.91 7.21 -24.51
CA SER A 122 -2.22 7.62 -25.04
C SER A 122 -3.42 7.50 -24.08
N LEU A 123 -3.26 6.90 -22.90
CA LEU A 123 -4.29 6.89 -21.87
C LEU A 123 -4.29 8.21 -21.10
N THR A 124 -5.48 8.67 -20.75
CA THR A 124 -5.66 9.87 -19.94
C THR A 124 -6.70 9.64 -18.86
N ARG A 125 -6.58 10.41 -17.78
CA ARG A 125 -7.60 10.54 -16.73
C ARG A 125 -7.97 12.02 -16.65
N ASP A 126 -9.22 12.35 -16.90
CA ASP A 126 -9.71 13.73 -17.00
C ASP A 126 -8.89 14.58 -17.99
N GLY A 127 -8.46 13.97 -19.09
CA GLY A 127 -7.63 14.61 -20.12
C GLY A 127 -6.15 14.80 -19.73
N MET A 128 -5.75 14.42 -18.50
CA MET A 128 -4.36 14.46 -18.06
C MET A 128 -3.65 13.15 -18.41
N PRO A 129 -2.44 13.18 -18.98
CA PRO A 129 -1.64 11.97 -19.20
C PRO A 129 -1.21 11.38 -17.86
N VAL A 130 -1.05 10.06 -17.82
CA VAL A 130 -0.52 9.39 -16.63
C VAL A 130 0.99 9.68 -16.52
N THR A 131 1.40 10.32 -15.42
CA THR A 131 2.81 10.67 -15.15
C THR A 131 3.29 10.05 -13.85
N LYS A 132 4.56 10.16 -13.49
CA LYS A 132 5.08 9.67 -12.20
C LYS A 132 4.94 10.75 -11.12
N THR A 133 4.53 10.37 -9.92
CA THR A 133 4.75 11.18 -8.71
C THR A 133 6.25 11.47 -8.54
N TYR A 134 6.59 12.55 -7.85
CA TYR A 134 8.00 13.00 -7.68
C TYR A 134 8.77 13.19 -9.00
N GLY A 135 8.10 13.25 -10.16
CA GLY A 135 8.76 13.22 -11.47
C GLY A 135 9.53 11.92 -11.75
N GLY A 136 9.29 10.86 -10.97
CA GLY A 136 10.06 9.62 -10.99
C GLY A 136 11.44 9.73 -10.34
N ASP A 137 11.71 10.76 -9.55
CA ASP A 137 12.94 10.90 -8.78
C ASP A 137 12.85 10.16 -7.45
N LEU A 138 13.57 9.05 -7.34
CA LEU A 138 13.60 8.22 -6.14
C LEU A 138 14.22 8.97 -4.95
N ASP A 139 15.24 9.80 -5.16
CA ASP A 139 15.89 10.53 -4.06
C ASP A 139 14.91 11.54 -3.44
N SER A 140 14.12 12.23 -4.27
CA SER A 140 13.04 13.10 -3.80
C SER A 140 11.98 12.33 -3.01
N LEU A 141 11.55 11.15 -3.46
CA LEU A 141 10.63 10.30 -2.70
C LEU A 141 11.22 9.90 -1.35
N LEU A 142 12.47 9.44 -1.32
CA LEU A 142 13.10 8.92 -0.10
C LEU A 142 13.30 10.00 0.97
N ASN A 143 13.36 11.28 0.60
CA ASN A 143 13.41 12.38 1.57
C ASN A 143 12.14 12.51 2.43
N ASP A 144 10.99 12.03 1.94
CA ASP A 144 9.71 12.05 2.68
C ASP A 144 9.49 10.78 3.52
N VAL A 145 10.35 9.77 3.38
CA VAL A 145 10.18 8.47 4.03
C VAL A 145 10.75 8.50 5.45
N LEU A 146 9.87 8.28 6.43
CA LEU A 146 10.28 8.12 7.82
C LEU A 146 10.55 6.66 8.17
N ALA A 147 11.63 6.38 8.90
CA ALA A 147 11.86 5.05 9.44
C ALA A 147 10.76 4.70 10.47
N PRO A 148 10.30 3.42 10.53
CA PRO A 148 9.37 2.98 11.57
C PRO A 148 9.89 3.37 12.96
N PRO A 149 9.00 3.72 13.91
CA PRO A 149 9.41 4.10 15.24
C PRO A 149 10.15 2.95 15.91
N THR A 150 11.20 3.30 16.64
CA THR A 150 11.92 2.38 17.51
C THR A 150 11.06 1.99 18.71
N ASP A 151 11.39 0.86 19.36
CA ASP A 151 10.70 0.45 20.59
C ASP A 151 10.77 1.53 21.66
N ALA A 152 11.88 2.26 21.77
CA ALA A 152 12.03 3.37 22.70
C ALA A 152 11.05 4.52 22.40
N GLU A 153 10.88 4.91 21.13
CA GLU A 153 9.89 5.91 20.72
C GLU A 153 8.46 5.44 20.99
N ILE A 154 8.15 4.16 20.75
CA ILE A 154 6.84 3.58 21.04
C ILE A 154 6.55 3.62 22.54
N GLN A 155 7.48 3.17 23.38
CA GLN A 155 7.33 3.18 24.84
C GLN A 155 7.18 4.61 25.39
N ALA A 156 7.94 5.57 24.87
CA ALA A 156 7.82 6.97 25.27
C ALA A 156 6.41 7.54 25.01
N ARG A 157 5.80 7.22 23.86
CA ARG A 157 4.43 7.64 23.52
C ARG A 157 3.38 6.98 24.42
N LEU A 158 3.50 5.68 24.69
CA LEU A 158 2.58 4.96 25.57
C LEU A 158 2.61 5.51 27.01
N ASN A 159 3.77 5.98 27.47
CA ASN A 159 3.93 6.54 28.81
C ASN A 159 3.54 8.03 28.91
N SER A 160 3.27 8.69 27.78
CA SER A 160 2.92 10.12 27.73
C SER A 160 1.41 10.37 27.59
N ASN A 161 0.62 9.30 27.43
CA ASN A 161 -0.86 9.30 27.34
C ASN A 161 -1.47 8.75 28.64
#